data_AF-I4C5T6-F1
#
_entry.id   AF-I4C5T6-F1
#
_cell.length_a   1.000
_cell.length_b   1.000
_cell.length_c   1.000
_cell.angle_alpha   90.00
_cell.angle_beta   90.00
_cell.angle_gamma   90.00
#
_symmetry.space_group_name_H-M   'P 1'
#
loop_
_entity.id
_entity.type
_entity.pdbx_description
1 polymer ?
#
loop_
_entity_poly.entity_id
_entity_poly.type
_entity_poly.pdbx_seq_one_letter_code
_entity_poly.pdbx_strand_id
1 'polypeptide(L)'
;MTSQTFYSFDTLEECPQNLGLRDEPTCSIDLKNLFSPEFTSSGLFDLRSIGSTALGKLLEAIPIPIMLIDKWFFVVYANGALNSISSNCENLQGSRFIDALPVPDDPDKALVLKEKTTALLEKVLADRKPVHTEAILKIGDKRIWARLHLRSVRFSADRHIMAIIQDITSDRTQNYTFQKGQKRLRKELAEYKARINRLQKQLAETTANLQTERERHEMTKQQVLLENFAAAKH
;
A
#
# COMPACT_ATOMS: atom_id res chain seq x y z
N MET A 1 9.27 18.38 -8.05
CA MET A 1 8.74 17.04 -7.72
C MET A 1 7.34 17.24 -7.16
N THR A 2 6.31 16.96 -7.93
CA THR A 2 4.92 17.04 -7.47
C THR A 2 4.64 15.88 -6.53
N SER A 3 4.63 16.14 -5.23
CA SER A 3 4.18 15.18 -4.21
C SER A 3 2.68 14.95 -4.42
N GLN A 4 2.32 14.00 -5.28
CA GLN A 4 0.96 13.46 -5.30
C GLN A 4 0.74 12.73 -3.98
N THR A 5 0.11 13.43 -3.03
CA THR A 5 -0.33 12.86 -1.76
C THR A 5 -1.53 11.95 -2.01
N PHE A 6 -1.26 10.66 -2.22
CA PHE A 6 -2.29 9.63 -2.23
C PHE A 6 -2.64 9.24 -0.80
N TYR A 7 -3.54 10.00 -0.18
CA TYR A 7 -4.24 9.60 1.04
C TYR A 7 -5.47 8.78 0.64
N SER A 8 -5.29 7.54 0.19
CA SER A 8 -6.43 6.65 -0.06
C SER A 8 -6.67 5.80 1.19
N PHE A 9 -7.72 6.16 1.93
CA PHE A 9 -8.34 5.33 2.98
C PHE A 9 -9.47 4.46 2.39
N ASP A 10 -9.50 4.25 1.07
CA ASP A 10 -10.73 3.93 0.34
C ASP A 10 -11.09 2.43 0.30
N THR A 11 -10.51 1.61 1.16
CA THR A 11 -10.90 0.20 1.29
C THR A 11 -11.09 -0.18 2.76
N LEU A 12 -12.05 0.47 3.42
CA LEU A 12 -12.72 -0.18 4.54
C LEU A 12 -13.82 -1.06 3.93
N GLU A 13 -13.51 -2.33 3.71
CA GLU A 13 -14.54 -3.32 3.38
C GLU A 13 -15.62 -3.27 4.48
N GLU A 14 -16.83 -2.88 4.10
CA GLU A 14 -17.97 -2.77 4.99
C GLU A 14 -18.36 -4.16 5.48
N CYS A 15 -17.97 -4.50 6.71
CA CYS A 15 -18.53 -5.67 7.39
C CYS A 15 -20.00 -5.41 7.70
N PRO A 16 -20.91 -6.35 7.39
CA PRO A 16 -22.34 -6.19 7.67
C PRO A 16 -22.59 -6.03 9.18
N GLN A 17 -23.39 -5.02 9.52
CA GLN A 17 -23.79 -4.71 10.89
C GLN A 17 -24.91 -5.65 11.34
N ASN A 18 -24.58 -6.67 12.13
CA ASN A 18 -25.57 -7.46 12.86
C ASN A 18 -25.76 -6.86 14.26
N LEU A 19 -26.90 -6.17 14.47
CA LEU A 19 -27.33 -5.55 15.73
C LEU A 19 -27.95 -6.58 16.71
N GLY A 20 -27.25 -7.69 16.95
CA GLY A 20 -27.65 -8.67 17.95
C GLY A 20 -26.91 -8.46 19.27
N LEU A 21 -27.61 -7.99 20.31
CA LEU A 21 -27.14 -7.96 21.71
C LEU A 21 -27.03 -9.39 22.28
N ARG A 22 -26.10 -10.18 21.75
CA ARG A 22 -25.63 -11.41 22.37
C ARG A 22 -24.18 -11.19 22.77
N ASP A 23 -23.82 -11.61 23.98
CA ASP A 23 -22.42 -11.78 24.41
C ASP A 23 -21.79 -12.91 23.58
N GLU A 24 -21.61 -12.68 22.28
CA GLU A 24 -20.81 -13.56 21.45
C GLU A 24 -19.35 -13.47 21.89
N PRO A 25 -18.60 -14.59 21.85
CA PRO A 25 -17.19 -14.62 22.23
C PRO A 25 -16.40 -13.56 21.47
N THR A 26 -16.12 -12.45 22.14
CA THR A 26 -15.43 -11.33 21.50
C THR A 26 -13.97 -11.71 21.27
N CYS A 27 -13.44 -11.44 20.08
CA CYS A 27 -12.04 -11.68 19.71
C CYS A 27 -11.03 -10.77 20.43
N SER A 28 -11.39 -10.21 21.58
CA SER A 28 -10.51 -9.45 22.46
C SER A 28 -9.54 -10.39 23.16
N ILE A 29 -8.27 -10.01 23.22
CA ILE A 29 -7.28 -10.72 24.03
C ILE A 29 -7.43 -10.22 25.47
N ASP A 30 -7.79 -11.12 26.39
CA ASP A 30 -7.78 -10.82 27.82
C ASP A 30 -6.39 -11.10 28.39
N LEU A 31 -5.72 -10.03 28.81
CA LEU A 31 -4.37 -10.09 29.36
C LEU A 31 -4.40 -10.03 30.89
N LYS A 32 -5.58 -10.10 31.54
CA LYS A 32 -5.72 -10.02 33.00
C LYS A 32 -4.85 -11.03 33.76
N ASN A 33 -4.71 -12.24 33.23
CA ASN A 33 -3.95 -13.31 33.88
C ASN A 33 -2.42 -13.12 33.78
N LEU A 34 -1.93 -12.17 32.98
CA LEU A 34 -0.49 -11.88 32.87
C LEU A 34 0.00 -10.88 33.92
N PHE A 35 -0.91 -10.26 34.68
CA PHE A 35 -0.55 -9.33 35.74
C PHE A 35 -0.62 -10.00 37.10
N SER A 36 0.46 -9.89 37.87
CA SER A 36 0.47 -10.32 39.26
C SER A 36 -0.62 -9.56 40.05
N PRO A 37 -1.35 -10.23 40.97
CA PRO A 37 -2.43 -9.62 41.75
C PRO A 37 -2.00 -8.38 42.56
N GLU A 38 -0.70 -8.23 42.80
CA GLU A 38 -0.06 -7.11 43.51
C GLU A 38 -0.34 -5.73 42.86
N PHE A 39 -0.71 -5.68 41.58
CA PHE A 39 -1.03 -4.43 40.89
C PHE A 39 -2.47 -3.92 41.11
N THR A 40 -3.28 -4.56 41.99
CA THR A 40 -4.72 -4.26 42.08
C THR A 40 -5.22 -3.69 43.41
N SER A 41 -4.39 -3.46 44.43
CA SER A 41 -4.89 -2.99 45.74
C SER A 41 -5.36 -1.53 45.75
N SER A 42 -4.86 -0.67 44.85
CA SER A 42 -5.21 0.76 44.79
C SER A 42 -6.12 1.17 43.62
N GLY A 43 -6.41 0.25 42.70
CA GLY A 43 -7.27 0.51 41.53
C GLY A 43 -6.71 1.48 40.47
N LEU A 44 -5.52 2.05 40.68
CA LEU A 44 -4.84 2.90 39.71
C LEU A 44 -3.76 2.09 38.98
N PHE A 45 -4.06 1.66 37.77
CA PHE A 45 -3.09 1.02 36.89
C PHE A 45 -2.30 2.09 36.13
N ASP A 46 -1.08 2.40 36.57
CA ASP A 46 -0.21 3.32 35.83
C ASP A 46 0.44 2.60 34.65
N LEU A 47 -0.14 2.82 33.46
CA LEU A 47 0.34 2.28 32.19
C LEU A 47 1.78 2.72 31.86
N ARG A 48 2.26 3.81 32.45
CA ARG A 48 3.66 4.25 32.29
C ARG A 48 4.65 3.26 32.89
N SER A 49 4.21 2.44 33.84
CA SER A 49 5.00 1.38 34.46
C SER A 49 5.00 0.06 33.67
N ILE A 50 4.27 -0.03 32.54
CA ILE A 50 4.14 -1.27 31.73
C ILE A 50 5.50 -1.90 31.46
N GLY A 51 6.53 -1.12 31.13
CA GLY A 51 7.86 -1.64 30.79
C GLY A 51 8.49 -2.53 31.87
N SER A 52 8.11 -2.34 33.15
CA SER A 52 8.60 -3.16 34.25
C SER A 52 7.81 -4.47 34.46
N THR A 53 6.59 -4.55 33.93
CA THR A 53 5.68 -5.69 34.08
C THR A 53 6.08 -6.88 33.21
N ALA A 54 5.60 -8.08 33.53
CA ALA A 54 5.79 -9.28 32.70
C ALA A 54 5.27 -9.08 31.27
N LEU A 55 4.13 -8.39 31.12
CA LEU A 55 3.60 -8.04 29.80
C LEU A 55 4.51 -7.07 29.05
N GLY A 56 4.99 -6.01 29.69
CA GLY A 56 5.90 -5.06 29.04
C GLY A 56 7.17 -5.74 28.56
N LYS A 57 7.77 -6.62 29.39
CA LYS A 57 8.92 -7.43 28.99
C LYS A 57 8.60 -8.37 27.83
N LEU A 58 7.39 -8.94 27.79
CA LEU A 58 6.93 -9.76 26.67
C LEU A 58 6.80 -8.93 25.38
N LEU A 59 6.16 -7.76 25.44
CA LEU A 59 6.00 -6.87 24.29
C LEU A 59 7.36 -6.34 23.79
N GLU A 60 8.29 -6.09 24.71
CA GLU A 60 9.66 -5.66 24.41
C GLU A 60 10.48 -6.76 23.71
N ALA A 61 10.22 -8.02 24.04
CA ALA A 61 10.90 -9.16 23.41
C ALA A 61 10.44 -9.43 21.96
N ILE A 62 9.31 -8.84 21.52
CA ILE A 62 8.78 -9.03 20.17
C ILE A 62 9.53 -8.12 19.20
N PRO A 63 10.21 -8.66 18.16
CA PRO A 63 10.99 -7.88 17.20
C PRO A 63 10.10 -7.21 16.12
N ILE A 64 8.89 -6.80 16.50
CA ILE A 64 7.92 -6.16 15.63
C ILE A 64 7.48 -4.89 16.34
N PRO A 65 7.45 -3.73 15.65
CA PRO A 65 7.00 -2.49 16.26
C PRO A 65 5.54 -2.56 16.73
N ILE A 66 5.33 -2.29 18.02
CA ILE A 66 4.03 -2.36 18.68
C ILE A 66 3.80 -1.06 19.46
N MET A 67 2.58 -0.55 19.39
CA MET A 67 2.08 0.53 20.25
C MET A 67 0.81 0.08 20.97
N LEU A 68 0.65 0.56 22.21
CA LEU A 68 -0.61 0.50 22.94
C LEU A 68 -1.22 1.89 22.97
N ILE A 69 -2.49 1.98 22.60
CA ILE A 69 -3.25 3.21 22.50
C ILE A 69 -4.43 3.10 23.47
N ASP A 70 -4.64 4.09 24.32
CA ASP A 70 -5.76 4.09 25.27
C ASP A 70 -7.10 4.48 24.62
N LYS A 71 -8.17 4.50 25.43
CA LYS A 71 -9.52 4.91 25.01
C LYS A 71 -9.63 6.38 24.60
N TRP A 72 -8.63 7.20 24.92
CA TRP A 72 -8.53 8.61 24.55
C TRP A 72 -7.60 8.82 23.35
N PHE A 73 -7.17 7.73 22.72
CA PHE A 73 -6.27 7.67 21.58
C PHE A 73 -4.86 8.19 21.84
N PHE A 74 -4.43 8.22 23.11
CA PHE A 74 -3.05 8.49 23.48
C PHE A 74 -2.22 7.21 23.43
N VAL A 75 -1.00 7.33 22.91
CA VAL A 75 -0.04 6.22 22.92
C VAL A 75 0.52 6.09 24.34
N VAL A 76 0.13 5.03 25.04
CA VAL A 76 0.53 4.79 26.44
C VAL A 76 1.79 3.95 26.55
N TYR A 77 2.14 3.19 25.51
CA TYR A 77 3.35 2.39 25.44
C TYR A 77 3.75 2.15 23.98
N ALA A 78 5.06 2.06 23.75
CA ALA A 78 5.67 1.65 22.49
C ALA A 78 6.90 0.79 22.82
N ASN A 79 7.06 -0.35 22.15
CA ASN A 79 8.21 -1.22 22.39
C ASN A 79 9.47 -0.71 21.68
N GLY A 80 10.64 -1.21 22.09
CA GLY A 80 11.94 -0.83 21.52
C GLY A 80 12.11 -1.18 20.04
N ALA A 81 11.33 -2.12 19.51
CA ALA A 81 11.35 -2.44 18.07
C ALA A 81 10.97 -1.22 17.21
N LEU A 82 10.21 -0.25 17.74
CA LEU A 82 9.89 1.00 17.03
C LEU A 82 11.15 1.82 16.70
N ASN A 83 12.25 1.64 17.46
CA ASN A 83 13.52 2.32 17.21
C ASN A 83 14.19 1.87 15.91
N SER A 84 13.82 0.71 15.35
CA SER A 84 14.30 0.30 14.03
C SER A 84 13.76 1.21 12.93
N ILE A 85 12.60 1.84 13.16
CA ILE A 85 12.01 2.83 12.26
C ILE A 85 12.71 4.16 12.47
N SER A 86 12.77 4.68 13.70
CA SER A 86 13.33 6.00 14.00
C SER A 86 13.95 6.05 15.39
N SER A 87 15.10 6.70 15.55
CA SER A 87 15.74 6.81 16.87
C SER A 87 14.96 7.71 17.86
N ASN A 88 14.09 8.59 17.35
CA ASN A 88 13.37 9.59 18.15
C ASN A 88 11.92 9.15 18.46
N CYS A 89 11.73 7.88 18.85
CA CYS A 89 10.40 7.34 19.16
C CYS A 89 9.85 7.75 20.53
N GLU A 90 10.69 8.29 21.42
CA GLU A 90 10.30 8.71 22.77
C GLU A 90 9.17 9.75 22.76
N ASN A 91 9.15 10.62 21.74
CA ASN A 91 8.14 11.65 21.57
C ASN A 91 6.73 11.12 21.26
N LEU A 92 6.59 9.83 20.92
CA LEU A 92 5.29 9.22 20.65
C LEU A 92 4.56 8.85 21.94
N GLN A 93 5.26 8.47 23.00
CA GLN A 93 4.59 8.12 24.25
C GLN A 93 3.99 9.37 24.89
N GLY A 94 2.70 9.31 25.19
CA GLY A 94 1.92 10.45 25.69
C GLY A 94 1.40 11.39 24.61
N SER A 95 1.73 11.21 23.33
CA SER A 95 1.10 11.94 22.23
C SER A 95 -0.19 11.26 21.78
N ARG A 96 -1.05 11.97 21.04
CA ARG A 96 -2.20 11.31 20.39
C ARG A 96 -1.67 10.51 19.20
N PHE A 97 -2.26 9.34 18.95
CA PHE A 97 -1.91 8.52 17.79
C PHE A 97 -2.12 9.27 16.47
N ILE A 98 -3.13 10.13 16.41
CA ILE A 98 -3.45 10.96 15.24
C ILE A 98 -2.29 11.91 14.89
N ASP A 99 -1.49 12.33 15.87
CA ASP A 99 -0.34 13.22 15.64
C ASP A 99 0.81 12.50 14.91
N ALA A 100 0.81 11.16 14.93
CA ALA A 100 1.72 10.34 14.14
C ALA A 100 1.31 10.26 12.66
N LEU A 101 0.14 10.79 12.26
CA LEU A 101 -0.24 10.88 10.85
C LEU A 101 0.30 12.19 10.24
N PRO A 102 0.88 12.15 9.02
CA PRO A 102 1.29 13.37 8.34
C PRO A 102 0.06 14.21 8.00
N VAL A 103 0.02 15.42 8.54
CA VAL A 103 -1.06 16.38 8.30
C VAL A 103 -0.94 16.90 6.85
N PRO A 104 -1.98 16.76 6.01
CA PRO A 104 -2.04 17.40 4.70
C PRO A 104 -1.93 18.93 4.81
N ASP A 105 -1.34 19.59 3.81
CA ASP A 105 -1.28 21.06 3.75
C ASP A 105 -2.68 21.70 3.60
N ASP A 106 -3.61 20.94 3.04
CA ASP A 106 -5.00 21.30 2.86
C ASP A 106 -5.80 21.04 4.16
N PRO A 107 -6.37 22.09 4.80
CA PRO A 107 -7.03 21.97 6.09
C PRO A 107 -8.28 21.07 6.05
N ASP A 108 -9.01 21.06 4.94
CA ASP A 108 -10.21 20.23 4.80
C ASP A 108 -9.83 18.75 4.75
N LYS A 109 -8.77 18.42 3.99
CA LYS A 109 -8.23 17.05 3.95
C LYS A 109 -7.65 16.63 5.30
N ALA A 110 -7.02 17.55 6.03
CA ALA A 110 -6.52 17.28 7.38
C ALA A 110 -7.66 16.95 8.34
N LEU A 111 -8.78 17.69 8.28
CA LEU A 111 -9.95 17.41 9.10
C LEU A 111 -10.54 16.03 8.77
N VAL A 112 -10.77 15.74 7.49
CA VAL A 112 -11.30 14.45 7.03
C VAL A 112 -10.39 13.28 7.46
N LEU A 113 -9.07 13.46 7.38
CA LEU A 113 -8.12 12.43 7.82
C LEU A 113 -8.24 12.16 9.33
N LYS A 114 -8.36 13.22 10.14
CA LYS A 114 -8.53 13.11 11.59
C LYS A 114 -9.83 12.39 11.92
N GLU A 115 -10.95 12.79 11.33
CA GLU A 115 -12.27 12.18 11.54
C GLU A 115 -12.28 10.70 11.15
N LYS A 116 -11.76 10.36 9.96
CA LYS A 116 -11.64 8.96 9.51
C LYS A 116 -10.80 8.11 10.47
N THR A 117 -9.70 8.67 10.97
CA THR A 117 -8.83 7.96 11.91
C THR A 117 -9.51 7.76 13.26
N THR A 118 -10.15 8.79 13.80
CA THR A 118 -10.91 8.70 15.06
C THR A 118 -12.01 7.65 14.93
N ALA A 119 -12.82 7.70 13.88
CA ALA A 119 -13.89 6.73 13.64
C ALA A 119 -13.35 5.29 13.51
N LEU A 120 -12.18 5.11 12.90
CA LEU A 120 -11.51 3.81 12.82
C LEU A 120 -11.13 3.27 14.20
N LEU A 121 -10.52 4.11 15.06
CA LEU A 121 -10.11 3.70 16.40
C LEU A 121 -11.32 3.42 17.30
N GLU A 122 -12.36 4.25 17.22
CA GLU A 122 -13.65 4.02 17.89
C GLU A 122 -14.26 2.69 17.47
N LYS A 123 -14.28 2.40 16.16
CA LYS A 123 -14.76 1.13 15.62
C LYS A 123 -13.99 -0.06 16.18
N VAL A 124 -12.66 0.02 16.28
CA VAL A 124 -11.84 -1.07 16.86
C VAL A 124 -12.21 -1.32 18.33
N LEU A 125 -12.46 -0.27 19.11
CA LEU A 125 -12.87 -0.39 20.51
C LEU A 125 -14.30 -0.91 20.69
N ALA A 126 -15.21 -0.49 19.81
CA ALA A 126 -16.63 -0.85 19.84
C ALA A 126 -16.84 -2.30 19.37
N ASP A 127 -16.40 -2.61 18.14
CA ASP A 127 -16.62 -3.90 17.50
C ASP A 127 -15.73 -5.01 18.10
N ARG A 128 -14.59 -4.62 18.70
CA ARG A 128 -13.55 -5.54 19.21
C ARG A 128 -13.03 -6.53 18.16
N LYS A 129 -13.26 -6.25 16.88
CA LYS A 129 -12.76 -7.03 15.75
C LYS A 129 -11.40 -6.48 15.35
N PRO A 130 -10.44 -7.36 14.97
CA PRO A 130 -9.19 -6.91 14.37
C PRO A 130 -9.47 -6.10 13.10
N VAL A 131 -8.80 -4.97 12.94
CA VAL A 131 -8.89 -4.11 11.76
C VAL A 131 -7.52 -3.96 11.14
N HIS A 132 -7.48 -4.04 9.83
CA HIS A 132 -6.28 -3.90 9.02
C HIS A 132 -6.42 -2.63 8.19
N THR A 133 -5.42 -1.77 8.22
CA THR A 133 -5.41 -0.57 7.38
C THR A 133 -3.98 -0.26 6.94
N GLU A 134 -3.85 0.51 5.86
CA GLU A 134 -2.57 1.03 5.41
C GLU A 134 -2.60 2.56 5.51
N ALA A 135 -1.56 3.14 6.08
CA ALA A 135 -1.45 4.58 6.29
C ALA A 135 0.01 5.02 6.18
N ILE A 136 0.23 6.29 5.84
CA ILE A 136 1.55 6.90 6.00
C ILE A 136 1.67 7.33 7.45
N LEU A 137 2.72 6.91 8.14
CA LEU A 137 3.04 7.35 9.50
C LEU A 137 4.29 8.23 9.49
N LYS A 138 4.28 9.24 10.36
CA LYS A 138 5.43 10.04 10.73
C LYS A 138 5.87 9.63 12.14
N ILE A 139 6.99 8.91 12.22
CA ILE A 139 7.58 8.41 13.46
C ILE A 139 8.93 9.08 13.66
N GLY A 140 9.01 10.01 14.62
CA GLY A 140 10.12 10.96 14.72
C GLY A 140 10.28 11.75 13.41
N ASP A 141 11.45 11.66 12.80
CA ASP A 141 11.78 12.38 11.56
C ASP A 141 11.53 11.56 10.28
N LYS A 142 11.14 10.28 10.41
CA LYS A 142 10.91 9.40 9.26
C LYS A 142 9.42 9.35 8.89
N ARG A 143 9.16 9.33 7.59
CA ARG A 143 7.85 9.03 7.01
C ARG A 143 7.91 7.65 6.39
N ILE A 144 7.02 6.77 6.81
CA ILE A 144 6.93 5.40 6.30
C ILE A 144 5.52 5.10 5.79
N TRP A 145 5.44 4.23 4.80
CA TRP A 145 4.19 3.54 4.48
C TRP A 145 4.06 2.38 5.44
N ALA A 146 3.04 2.42 6.29
CA ALA A 146 2.81 1.42 7.31
C ALA A 146 1.53 0.64 7.03
N ARG A 147 1.60 -0.68 7.19
CA ARG A 147 0.43 -1.52 7.40
C ARG A 147 0.20 -1.67 8.90
N LEU A 148 -1.00 -1.31 9.34
CA LEU A 148 -1.42 -1.32 10.74
C LEU A 148 -2.36 -2.49 10.98
N HIS A 149 -2.03 -3.30 11.97
CA HIS A 149 -2.92 -4.31 12.51
C HIS A 149 -3.41 -3.82 13.87
N LEU A 150 -4.66 -3.35 13.90
CA LEU A 150 -5.30 -2.78 15.08
C LEU A 150 -6.15 -3.85 15.74
N ARG A 151 -5.97 -4.06 17.04
CA ARG A 151 -6.78 -5.01 17.81
C ARG A 151 -7.12 -4.44 19.18
N SER A 152 -8.38 -4.60 19.59
CA SER A 152 -8.77 -4.28 20.97
C SER A 152 -8.17 -5.30 21.94
N VAL A 153 -7.49 -4.79 22.96
CA VAL A 153 -6.92 -5.57 24.07
C VAL A 153 -7.48 -5.05 25.39
N ARG A 154 -7.73 -5.94 26.34
CA ARG A 154 -8.28 -5.58 27.65
C ARG A 154 -7.21 -5.68 28.73
N PHE A 155 -7.04 -4.60 29.47
CA PHE A 155 -6.21 -4.54 30.67
C PHE A 155 -7.12 -4.26 31.86
N SER A 156 -7.37 -5.27 32.70
CA SER A 156 -8.29 -5.15 33.83
C SER A 156 -9.70 -4.67 33.37
N ALA A 157 -10.14 -3.48 33.80
CA ALA A 157 -11.41 -2.89 33.41
C ALA A 157 -11.33 -2.05 32.12
N ASP A 158 -10.14 -1.56 31.76
CA ASP A 158 -9.97 -0.64 30.64
C ASP A 158 -9.63 -1.37 29.33
N ARG A 159 -10.05 -0.74 28.22
CA ARG A 159 -9.76 -1.20 26.87
C ARG A 159 -8.74 -0.30 26.21
N HIS A 160 -7.89 -0.95 25.46
CA HIS A 160 -6.82 -0.33 24.70
C HIS A 160 -6.85 -0.91 23.28
N ILE A 161 -6.17 -0.24 22.37
CA ILE A 161 -5.89 -0.70 21.03
C ILE A 161 -4.41 -1.05 20.98
N MET A 162 -4.11 -2.30 20.66
CA MET A 162 -2.78 -2.71 20.25
C MET A 162 -2.64 -2.48 18.75
N ALA A 163 -1.69 -1.64 18.37
CA ALA A 163 -1.33 -1.36 16.98
C ALA A 163 0.02 -2.02 16.67
N ILE A 164 0.00 -3.04 15.82
CA ILE A 164 1.22 -3.63 15.25
C ILE A 164 1.50 -2.92 13.94
N ILE A 165 2.73 -2.41 13.79
CA ILE A 165 3.14 -1.60 12.65
C ILE A 165 4.12 -2.40 11.79
N GLN A 166 3.78 -2.59 10.52
CA GLN A 166 4.67 -3.16 9.52
C GLN A 166 5.08 -2.07 8.53
N ASP A 167 6.38 -1.79 8.41
CA ASP A 167 6.90 -0.90 7.37
C ASP A 167 6.85 -1.61 6.00
N ILE A 168 6.07 -1.05 5.08
CA ILE A 168 5.89 -1.53 3.70
C ILE A 168 6.46 -0.53 2.69
N THR A 169 7.32 0.40 3.12
CA THR A 169 7.93 1.44 2.27
C THR A 169 8.78 0.84 1.15
N SER A 170 9.56 -0.21 1.45
CA SER A 170 10.34 -0.93 0.44
C SER A 170 9.45 -1.53 -0.63
N ASP A 171 8.37 -2.20 -0.22
CA ASP A 171 7.45 -2.91 -1.10
C ASP A 171 6.72 -1.94 -2.01
N ARG A 172 6.23 -0.82 -1.46
CA ARG A 172 5.60 0.26 -2.24
C ARG A 172 6.57 0.88 -3.24
N THR A 173 7.82 1.11 -2.86
CA THR A 173 8.85 1.69 -3.74
C THR A 173 9.22 0.74 -4.88
N GLN A 174 9.39 -0.56 -4.57
CA GLN A 174 9.66 -1.58 -5.58
C GLN A 174 8.48 -1.74 -6.55
N ASN A 175 7.26 -1.81 -6.04
CA ASN A 175 6.06 -1.91 -6.86
C ASN A 175 5.90 -0.70 -7.79
N TYR A 176 6.14 0.51 -7.29
CA TYR A 176 6.11 1.71 -8.13
C TYR A 176 7.16 1.66 -9.24
N THR A 177 8.40 1.29 -8.90
CA THR A 177 9.50 1.18 -9.87
C THR A 177 9.21 0.13 -10.93
N PHE A 178 8.70 -1.04 -10.51
CA PHE A 178 8.28 -2.12 -11.39
C PHE A 178 7.16 -1.68 -12.35
N GLN A 179 6.09 -1.07 -11.83
CA GLN A 179 4.98 -0.58 -12.66
C GLN A 179 5.44 0.48 -13.68
N LYS A 180 6.33 1.39 -13.27
CA LYS A 180 6.92 2.39 -14.17
C LYS A 180 7.75 1.73 -15.27
N GLY A 181 8.58 0.75 -14.92
CA GLY A 181 9.35 -0.05 -15.87
C GLY A 181 8.45 -0.80 -16.86
N GLN A 182 7.40 -1.46 -16.37
CA GLN A 182 6.44 -2.18 -17.21
C GLN A 182 5.70 -1.24 -18.17
N LYS A 183 5.29 -0.06 -17.72
CA LYS A 183 4.67 0.97 -18.58
C LYS A 183 5.64 1.43 -19.68
N ARG A 184 6.92 1.64 -19.35
CA ARG A 184 7.95 2.01 -20.32
C ARG A 184 8.16 0.91 -21.36
N LEU A 185 8.36 -0.34 -20.92
CA LEU A 185 8.53 -1.49 -21.82
C LEU A 185 7.33 -1.68 -22.75
N ARG A 186 6.10 -1.50 -22.25
CA ARG A 186 4.89 -1.56 -23.08
C ARG A 186 4.87 -0.48 -24.16
N LYS A 187 5.30 0.75 -23.83
CA LYS A 187 5.39 1.85 -24.79
C LYS A 187 6.42 1.54 -25.88
N GLU A 188 7.63 1.14 -25.49
CA GLU A 188 8.70 0.78 -26.44
C GLU A 188 8.27 -0.38 -27.34
N LEU A 189 7.65 -1.42 -26.78
CA LEU A 189 7.13 -2.55 -27.55
C LEU A 189 6.04 -2.14 -28.54
N ALA A 190 5.16 -1.21 -28.17
CA ALA A 190 4.15 -0.67 -29.08
C ALA A 190 4.80 0.12 -30.23
N GLU A 191 5.82 0.92 -29.95
CA GLU A 191 6.59 1.66 -30.95
C GLU A 191 7.33 0.72 -31.92
N TYR A 192 8.00 -0.31 -31.40
CA TYR A 192 8.67 -1.32 -32.22
C TYR A 192 7.69 -2.08 -33.12
N LYS A 193 6.53 -2.50 -32.60
CA LYS A 193 5.49 -3.15 -33.41
C LYS A 193 4.97 -2.23 -34.51
N ALA A 194 4.71 -0.96 -34.20
CA ALA A 194 4.28 0.02 -35.19
C ALA A 194 5.34 0.21 -36.29
N ARG A 195 6.63 0.24 -35.93
CA ARG A 195 7.73 0.33 -36.89
C ARG A 195 7.83 -0.92 -37.77
N ILE A 196 7.76 -2.12 -37.19
CA ILE A 196 7.77 -3.38 -37.95
C ILE A 196 6.62 -3.41 -38.95
N ASN A 197 5.40 -3.06 -38.52
CA ASN A 197 4.23 -3.03 -39.41
C ASN A 197 4.40 -2.04 -40.56
N ARG A 198 5.01 -0.87 -40.31
CA ARG A 198 5.31 0.11 -41.37
C ARG A 198 6.31 -0.45 -42.38
N LEU A 199 7.39 -1.08 -41.91
CA LEU A 199 8.41 -1.67 -42.78
C LEU A 199 7.85 -2.85 -43.58
N GLN A 200 7.02 -3.70 -42.97
CA GLN A 200 6.33 -4.79 -43.67
C GLN A 200 5.41 -4.29 -44.78
N LYS A 201 4.66 -3.20 -44.51
CA LYS A 201 3.81 -2.56 -45.51
C LYS A 201 4.63 -2.00 -46.68
N GLN A 202 5.72 -1.27 -46.38
CA GLN A 202 6.63 -0.74 -47.41
C GLN A 202 7.26 -1.84 -48.25
N LEU A 203 7.67 -2.95 -47.60
CA LEU A 203 8.22 -4.10 -48.30
C LEU A 203 7.19 -4.72 -49.24
N ALA A 204 5.95 -4.94 -48.77
CA ALA A 204 4.86 -5.48 -49.59
C ALA A 204 4.55 -4.60 -50.81
N GLU A 205 4.49 -3.27 -50.62
CA GLU A 205 4.31 -2.30 -51.71
C GLU A 205 5.46 -2.36 -52.73
N THR A 206 6.69 -2.42 -52.25
CA THR A 206 7.88 -2.50 -53.12
C THR A 206 7.90 -3.79 -53.92
N THR A 207 7.58 -4.93 -53.28
CA THR A 207 7.50 -6.22 -53.98
C THR A 207 6.39 -6.26 -55.02
N ALA A 208 5.24 -5.64 -54.73
CA ALA A 208 4.14 -5.52 -55.68
C ALA A 208 4.56 -4.67 -56.90
N ASN A 209 5.19 -3.52 -56.67
CA ASN A 209 5.68 -2.65 -57.74
C ASN A 209 6.70 -3.38 -58.63
N LEU A 210 7.70 -4.02 -58.04
CA LEU A 210 8.71 -4.78 -58.79
C LEU A 210 8.09 -5.92 -59.61
N GLN A 211 7.05 -6.57 -59.08
CA GLN A 211 6.34 -7.62 -59.80
C GLN A 211 5.58 -7.04 -61.01
N THR A 212 4.90 -5.91 -60.85
CA THR A 212 4.24 -5.23 -61.99
C THR A 212 5.23 -4.73 -63.04
N GLU A 213 6.40 -4.23 -62.64
CA GLU A 213 7.46 -3.83 -63.57
C GLU A 213 8.02 -5.03 -64.33
N ARG A 214 8.23 -6.16 -63.63
CA ARG A 214 8.67 -7.40 -64.26
C ARG A 214 7.66 -7.89 -65.31
N GLU A 215 6.38 -7.92 -64.96
CA GLU A 215 5.29 -8.30 -65.89
C GLU A 215 5.26 -7.37 -67.11
N ARG A 216 5.40 -6.05 -66.90
CA ARG A 216 5.51 -5.08 -68.01
C ARG A 216 6.70 -5.36 -68.91
N HIS A 217 7.88 -5.60 -68.34
CA HIS A 217 9.08 -5.92 -69.11
C HIS A 217 8.95 -7.24 -69.88
N GLU A 218 8.32 -8.26 -69.30
CA GLU A 218 8.05 -9.53 -69.97
C GLU A 218 7.10 -9.35 -71.16
N MET A 219 6.03 -8.56 -71.01
CA MET A 219 5.13 -8.20 -72.11
C MET A 219 5.85 -7.43 -73.22
N THR A 220 6.67 -6.43 -72.88
CA THR A 220 7.47 -5.67 -73.87
C THR A 220 8.43 -6.59 -74.63
N LYS A 221 9.11 -7.52 -73.93
CA LYS A 221 9.99 -8.49 -74.59
C LYS A 221 9.25 -9.40 -75.57
N GLN A 222 8.08 -9.91 -75.18
CA GLN A 222 7.24 -10.73 -76.05
C GLN A 222 6.77 -9.96 -77.29
N GLN A 223 6.37 -8.70 -77.12
CA GLN A 223 5.96 -7.84 -78.23
C GLN A 223 7.11 -7.61 -79.23
N VAL A 224 8.31 -7.25 -78.75
CA VAL A 224 9.49 -7.07 -79.61
C VAL A 224 9.86 -8.36 -80.35
N LEU A 225 9.76 -9.52 -79.69
CA LEU A 225 9.98 -10.81 -80.35
C LEU A 225 8.97 -11.08 -81.48
N LEU A 226 7.69 -10.75 -81.26
CA LEU A 226 6.65 -10.89 -82.28
C LEU A 226 6.87 -9.93 -83.46
N GLU A 227 7.23 -8.67 -83.19
CA GLU A 227 7.55 -7.68 -84.22
C GLU A 227 8.77 -8.10 -85.06
N ASN A 228 9.84 -8.57 -84.43
CA ASN A 228 11.02 -9.09 -85.13
C ASN A 228 10.69 -10.33 -85.98
N PHE A 229 9.84 -11.24 -85.48
CA PHE A 229 9.41 -12.42 -86.24
C PHE A 229 8.54 -12.04 -87.44
N ALA A 230 7.69 -11.03 -87.31
CA ALA A 230 6.90 -10.48 -88.42
C ALA A 230 7.80 -9.82 -89.47
N ALA A 231 8.79 -9.03 -89.04
CA ALA A 231 9.75 -8.39 -89.94
C ALA A 231 10.61 -9.41 -90.72
N ALA A 232 10.99 -10.53 -90.11
CA ALA A 232 11.79 -11.57 -90.77
C ALA A 232 11.03 -12.39 -91.84
N LYS A 233 9.69 -12.28 -91.90
CA LYS A 233 8.86 -12.95 -92.92
C LYS A 233 8.62 -12.10 -94.17
N HIS A 234 8.97 -10.82 -94.14
CA HIS A 234 8.89 -9.89 -95.27
C HIS A 234 10.25 -9.77 -95.96
#